data_AF-A0A918ZLS5-F1
#
_entry.id   AF-A0A918ZLS5-F1
#
_cell.length_a   1.000
_cell.length_b   1.000
_cell.length_c   1.000
_cell.angle_alpha   90.00
_cell.angle_beta   90.00
_cell.angle_gamma   90.00
#
_symmetry.space_group_name_H-M   'P 1'
#
loop_
_entity.id
_entity.type
_entity.pdbx_description
1 polymer ?
#
loop_
_entity_poly.entity_id
_entity_poly.type
_entity_poly.pdbx_seq_one_letter_code
_entity_poly.pdbx_strand_id
1 'polypeptide(L)'
;MDAADLDACPAADALMRMLDAGAQVTRRHPVLLQLIGAPPVGPQAEHDRHTPVAERIRRVIERGRRTGEFDDRLPLDWLIAATIRLGHAASEEQDAGRLSATAAQDALRTSLLRLLGAGAVDDAGTRADSSPRSR
;
A
#
# COMPACT_ATOMS: atom_id res chain seq x y z
N MET A 1 -0.30 -16.82 -0.44
CA MET A 1 -0.82 -16.28 0.83
C MET A 1 -2.33 -16.26 0.70
N ASP A 2 -3.01 -16.94 1.62
CA ASP A 2 -4.45 -17.18 1.58
C ASP A 2 -5.21 -16.08 2.30
N ALA A 3 -6.51 -15.94 2.02
CA ALA A 3 -7.34 -14.87 2.60
C ALA A 3 -7.38 -14.92 4.14
N ALA A 4 -7.36 -16.11 4.73
CA ALA A 4 -7.38 -16.30 6.18
C ALA A 4 -6.11 -15.76 6.89
N ASP A 5 -4.95 -15.77 6.22
CA ASP A 5 -3.70 -15.22 6.77
C ASP A 5 -3.73 -13.68 6.82
N LEU A 6 -4.45 -13.06 5.88
CA LEU A 6 -4.61 -11.61 5.83
C LEU A 6 -5.55 -11.06 6.93
N ASP A 7 -6.45 -11.88 7.46
CA ASP A 7 -7.40 -11.49 8.50
C ASP A 7 -6.86 -11.69 9.93
N ALA A 8 -5.79 -12.48 10.10
CA ALA A 8 -5.25 -12.89 11.40
C ALA A 8 -4.29 -11.87 12.05
N CYS A 9 -3.96 -10.78 11.38
CA CYS A 9 -3.05 -9.74 11.88
C CYS A 9 -3.58 -8.32 11.58
N PRO A 10 -3.02 -7.26 12.22
CA PRO A 10 -3.36 -5.88 11.89
C PRO A 10 -3.31 -5.61 10.37
N ALA A 11 -4.20 -4.77 9.87
CA ALA A 11 -4.33 -4.46 8.44
C ALA A 11 -3.02 -3.96 7.83
N ALA A 12 -2.28 -3.14 8.57
CA ALA A 12 -0.94 -2.69 8.19
C ALA A 12 0.03 -3.86 7.95
N ASP A 13 0.07 -4.82 8.87
CA ASP A 13 0.99 -5.96 8.79
C ASP A 13 0.56 -6.93 7.68
N ALA A 14 -0.74 -7.17 7.53
CA ALA A 14 -1.30 -7.97 6.44
C ALA A 14 -0.91 -7.39 5.06
N LEU A 15 -1.02 -6.07 4.90
CA LEU A 15 -0.65 -5.38 3.67
C LEU A 15 0.84 -5.54 3.37
N MET A 16 1.71 -5.35 4.37
CA MET A 16 3.16 -5.46 4.17
C MET A 16 3.59 -6.89 3.85
N ARG A 17 3.05 -7.90 4.54
CA ARG A 17 3.36 -9.31 4.25
C ARG A 17 2.94 -9.71 2.84
N MET A 18 1.77 -9.24 2.40
CA MET A 18 1.28 -9.49 1.05
C MET A 18 2.19 -8.86 -0.02
N LEU A 19 2.61 -7.60 0.19
CA LEU A 19 3.48 -6.90 -0.76
C LEU A 19 4.87 -7.54 -0.82
N ASP A 20 5.46 -7.93 0.30
CA ASP A 20 6.74 -8.65 0.31
C ASP A 20 6.63 -10.02 -0.37
N ALA A 21 5.56 -10.77 -0.10
CA ALA A 21 5.32 -12.04 -0.81
C ALA A 21 5.19 -11.85 -2.33
N GLY A 22 4.50 -10.80 -2.78
CA GLY A 22 4.40 -10.44 -4.21
C GLY A 22 5.75 -10.06 -4.83
N ALA A 23 6.55 -9.25 -4.13
CA ALA A 23 7.89 -8.88 -4.55
C ALA A 23 8.82 -10.10 -4.65
N GLN A 24 8.74 -11.03 -3.69
CA GLN A 24 9.54 -12.25 -3.69
C GLN A 24 9.22 -13.19 -4.85
N VAL A 25 7.95 -13.31 -5.25
CA VAL A 25 7.55 -14.10 -6.43
C VAL A 25 8.07 -13.45 -7.71
N THR A 26 7.92 -12.13 -7.82
CA THR A 26 8.40 -11.33 -8.96
C THR A 26 9.92 -11.49 -9.13
N ARG A 27 10.68 -11.37 -8.05
CA ARG A 27 12.15 -11.55 -8.04
C ARG A 27 12.61 -12.97 -8.34
N ARG A 28 11.84 -13.99 -7.96
CA ARG A 28 12.17 -15.40 -8.22
C ARG A 28 11.92 -15.81 -9.67
N HIS A 29 11.06 -15.07 -10.39
CA HIS A 29 10.66 -15.41 -11.75
C HIS A 29 10.73 -14.23 -12.74
N PRO A 30 11.89 -13.55 -12.86
CA PRO A 30 12.02 -12.41 -13.78
C PRO A 30 11.81 -12.81 -15.24
N VAL A 31 12.22 -14.03 -15.62
CA VAL A 31 12.06 -14.59 -16.98
C VAL A 31 10.59 -14.90 -17.31
N LEU A 32 9.76 -15.34 -16.36
CA LEU A 32 8.33 -15.54 -16.60
C LEU A 32 7.59 -14.20 -16.73
N LEU A 33 8.01 -13.18 -15.99
CA LEU A 33 7.49 -11.82 -16.16
C LEU A 33 7.96 -11.16 -17.46
N GLN A 34 9.10 -11.55 -18.04
CA GLN A 34 9.51 -11.08 -19.38
C GLN A 34 8.86 -11.88 -20.52
N LEU A 35 8.63 -13.19 -20.35
CA LEU A 35 7.94 -14.04 -21.33
C LEU A 35 6.42 -13.84 -21.37
N ILE A 36 5.82 -13.46 -20.24
CA ILE A 36 4.38 -13.15 -20.11
C ILE A 36 4.15 -11.62 -20.13
N GLY A 37 5.19 -10.83 -19.86
CA GLY A 37 5.14 -9.37 -19.78
C GLY A 37 5.86 -8.70 -20.94
N ALA A 38 5.27 -8.84 -22.14
CA ALA A 38 5.25 -7.68 -23.01
C ALA A 38 4.68 -6.49 -22.20
N PRO A 39 5.27 -5.28 -22.29
CA PRO A 39 4.74 -4.12 -21.59
C PRO A 39 3.24 -3.99 -21.94
N PRO A 40 2.37 -3.72 -20.96
CA PRO A 40 0.96 -3.54 -21.23
C PRO A 40 0.82 -2.45 -22.28
N VAL A 41 0.17 -2.76 -23.39
CA VAL A 41 0.03 -1.82 -24.52
C VAL A 41 -0.98 -0.71 -24.22
N GLY A 42 -1.45 -0.61 -22.96
CA GLY A 42 -2.33 0.44 -22.49
C GLY A 42 -2.78 0.27 -21.02
N PRO A 43 -3.45 1.30 -20.45
CA PRO A 43 -3.88 1.32 -19.05
C PRO A 43 -4.79 0.16 -18.63
N GLN A 44 -5.60 -0.36 -19.55
CA GLN A 44 -6.52 -1.46 -19.27
C GLN A 44 -5.79 -2.80 -19.09
N ALA A 45 -4.82 -3.10 -19.94
CA ALA A 45 -4.03 -4.34 -19.82
C ALA A 45 -3.17 -4.35 -18.54
N GLU A 46 -2.71 -3.17 -18.11
CA GLU A 46 -2.05 -3.02 -16.82
C GLU A 46 -3.03 -3.21 -15.65
N HIS A 47 -4.23 -2.65 -15.76
CA HIS A 47 -5.29 -2.85 -14.78
C HIS A 47 -5.65 -4.34 -14.63
N ASP A 48 -5.89 -5.04 -15.75
CA ASP A 48 -6.27 -6.46 -15.78
C ASP A 48 -5.18 -7.36 -15.19
N ARG A 49 -3.91 -7.05 -15.48
CA ARG A 49 -2.75 -7.74 -14.88
C ARG A 49 -2.74 -7.61 -13.35
N HIS A 50 -3.15 -6.45 -12.84
CA HIS A 50 -3.15 -6.17 -11.42
C HIS A 50 -4.47 -6.54 -10.73
N THR A 51 -5.52 -6.92 -11.44
CA THR A 51 -6.83 -7.22 -10.85
C THR A 51 -6.74 -8.20 -9.66
N PRO A 52 -6.02 -9.35 -9.74
CA PRO A 52 -5.97 -10.28 -8.61
C PRO A 52 -5.26 -9.72 -7.37
N VAL A 53 -4.24 -8.88 -7.54
CA VAL A 53 -3.53 -8.24 -6.41
C VAL A 53 -4.32 -7.04 -5.90
N ALA A 54 -4.95 -6.27 -6.78
CA ALA A 54 -5.82 -5.15 -6.45
C ALA A 54 -7.00 -5.58 -5.59
N GLU A 55 -7.65 -6.71 -5.90
CA GLU A 55 -8.73 -7.25 -5.06
C GLU A 55 -8.26 -7.64 -3.65
N ARG A 56 -7.03 -8.15 -3.51
CA ARG A 56 -6.47 -8.48 -2.20
C ARG A 56 -6.12 -7.22 -1.42
N ILE A 57 -5.50 -6.23 -2.06
CA ILE A 57 -5.24 -4.91 -1.48
C ILE A 57 -6.55 -4.25 -1.03
N ARG A 58 -7.59 -4.27 -1.88
CA ARG A 58 -8.91 -3.73 -1.57
C ARG A 58 -9.44 -4.29 -0.25
N ARG A 59 -9.49 -5.62 -0.12
CA ARG A 59 -10.01 -6.28 1.09
C ARG A 59 -9.25 -5.87 2.35
N VAL A 60 -7.93 -5.76 2.29
CA VAL A 60 -7.12 -5.35 3.45
C VAL A 60 -7.38 -3.88 3.81
N ILE A 61 -7.48 -2.98 2.83
CA ILE A 61 -7.75 -1.56 3.08
C ILE A 61 -9.17 -1.36 3.62
N GLU A 62 -10.18 -2.01 3.03
CA GLU A 62 -11.57 -1.96 3.52
C GLU A 62 -11.69 -2.50 4.94
N ARG A 63 -10.98 -3.60 5.26
CA ARG A 63 -10.92 -4.13 6.62
C ARG A 63 -10.30 -3.12 7.57
N GLY A 64 -9.14 -2.57 7.24
CA GLY A 64 -8.46 -1.57 8.06
C GLY A 64 -9.29 -0.32 8.33
N ARG A 65 -10.09 0.12 7.35
CA ARG A 65 -11.07 1.21 7.55
C ARG A 65 -12.17 0.84 8.52
N ARG A 66 -12.77 -0.34 8.33
CA ARG A 66 -13.83 -0.84 9.21
C ARG A 66 -13.35 -1.07 10.65
N THR A 67 -12.08 -1.41 10.85
CA THR A 67 -11.48 -1.58 12.18
C THR A 67 -10.87 -0.30 12.76
N GLY A 68 -10.87 0.80 12.01
CA GLY A 68 -10.28 2.09 12.43
C GLY A 68 -8.76 2.13 12.40
N GLU A 69 -8.10 1.13 11.82
CA GLU A 69 -6.65 1.08 11.63
C GLU A 69 -6.19 2.01 10.49
N PHE A 70 -7.05 2.25 9.50
CA PHE A 70 -6.83 3.16 8.37
C PHE A 70 -7.93 4.21 8.32
N ASP A 71 -7.59 5.40 7.84
CA ASP A 71 -8.57 6.45 7.60
C ASP A 71 -9.32 6.27 6.27
N ASP A 72 -10.44 6.97 6.13
CA ASP A 72 -11.30 6.97 4.95
C ASP A 72 -11.27 8.30 4.18
N ARG A 73 -10.25 9.15 4.42
CA ARG A 73 -10.17 10.51 3.85
C ARG A 73 -9.96 10.53 2.33
N LEU A 74 -9.38 9.45 1.78
CA LEU A 74 -9.11 9.32 0.35
C LEU A 74 -10.01 8.28 -0.32
N PRO A 75 -10.30 8.38 -1.63
CA PRO A 75 -11.04 7.34 -2.34
C PRO A 75 -10.34 5.97 -2.25
N LEU A 76 -11.11 4.89 -2.12
CA LEU A 76 -10.54 3.53 -1.99
C LEU A 76 -9.71 3.13 -3.22
N ASP A 77 -10.23 3.38 -4.42
CA ASP A 77 -9.53 3.05 -5.67
C ASP A 77 -8.24 3.87 -5.84
N TRP A 78 -8.20 5.09 -5.31
CA TRP A 78 -6.98 5.89 -5.25
C TRP A 78 -5.91 5.22 -4.38
N LEU A 79 -6.29 4.76 -3.18
CA LEU A 79 -5.37 4.08 -2.27
C LEU A 79 -4.85 2.76 -2.84
N ILE A 80 -5.70 1.99 -3.52
CA ILE A 80 -5.29 0.75 -4.19
C ILE A 80 -4.25 1.05 -5.28
N ALA A 81 -4.53 2.00 -6.16
CA ALA A 81 -3.63 2.38 -7.24
C ALA A 81 -2.30 2.94 -6.71
N ALA A 82 -2.34 3.80 -5.68
CA ALA A 82 -1.15 4.35 -5.06
C ALA A 82 -0.30 3.27 -4.36
N THR A 83 -0.94 2.30 -3.71
CA THR A 83 -0.25 1.16 -3.07
C THR A 83 0.54 0.34 -4.08
N ILE A 84 -0.07 0.02 -5.23
CA ILE A 84 0.59 -0.73 -6.31
C ILE A 84 1.79 0.07 -6.85
N ARG A 85 1.62 1.37 -7.11
CA ARG A 85 2.69 2.23 -7.62
C ARG A 85 3.86 2.36 -6.65
N LEU A 86 3.58 2.47 -5.34
CA LEU A 86 4.63 2.50 -4.32
C LEU A 86 5.39 1.17 -4.24
N GLY A 87 4.70 0.04 -4.40
CA GLY A 87 5.34 -1.28 -4.48
C GLY A 87 6.31 -1.40 -5.66
N HIS A 88 5.89 -0.90 -6.83
CA HIS A 88 6.76 -0.83 -8.02
C HIS A 88 7.96 0.08 -7.79
N ALA A 89 7.74 1.30 -7.28
CA ALA A 89 8.83 2.24 -6.99
C ALA A 89 9.86 1.64 -6.02
N ALA A 90 9.42 0.96 -4.94
CA ALA A 90 10.32 0.31 -4.00
C ALA A 90 11.16 -0.81 -4.67
N SER A 91 10.55 -1.56 -5.58
CA SER A 91 11.24 -2.62 -6.33
C SER A 91 12.26 -2.02 -7.31
N GLU A 92 11.89 -0.97 -8.03
CA GLU A 92 12.77 -0.25 -8.96
C GLU A 92 13.98 0.40 -8.26
N GLU A 93 13.78 1.01 -7.09
CA GLU A 93 14.87 1.57 -6.28
C GLU A 93 15.85 0.47 -5.80
N GLN A 94 15.31 -0.70 -5.43
CA GLN A 94 16.10 -1.86 -5.03
C GLN A 94 16.88 -2.43 -6.21
N ASP A 95 16.22 -2.67 -7.34
CA ASP A 95 16.82 -3.27 -8.53
C ASP A 95 17.89 -2.37 -9.17
N ALA A 96 17.70 -1.05 -9.06
CA ALA A 96 18.71 -0.07 -9.47
C ALA A 96 19.88 0.07 -8.48
N GLY A 97 19.85 -0.63 -7.34
CA GLY A 97 20.87 -0.57 -6.30
C GLY A 97 20.94 0.77 -5.56
N ARG A 98 19.92 1.63 -5.70
CA ARG A 98 19.83 2.91 -4.99
C ARG A 98 19.43 2.72 -3.54
N LEU A 99 18.61 1.71 -3.27
CA LEU A 99 18.25 1.27 -1.92
C LEU A 99 18.64 -0.19 -1.70
N SER A 100 19.05 -0.52 -0.48
CA SER A 100 19.12 -1.93 -0.06
C SER A 100 17.72 -2.52 0.03
N ALA A 101 17.60 -3.85 -0.01
CA ALA A 101 16.30 -4.52 0.12
C ALA A 101 15.55 -4.09 1.40
N THR A 102 16.25 -3.99 2.53
CA THR A 102 15.68 -3.52 3.80
C THR A 102 15.24 -2.06 3.70
N ALA A 103 16.07 -1.18 3.14
CA ALA A 103 15.73 0.24 3.01
C ALA A 103 14.53 0.47 2.08
N ALA A 104 14.41 -0.29 1.00
CA ALA A 104 13.25 -0.25 0.10
C ALA A 104 11.95 -0.70 0.80
N GLN A 105 12.01 -1.78 1.60
CA GLN A 105 10.88 -2.26 2.38
C GLN A 105 10.46 -1.24 3.46
N ASP A 106 11.42 -0.64 4.16
CA ASP A 106 11.16 0.39 5.18
C ASP A 106 10.55 1.66 4.58
N ALA A 107 11.05 2.09 3.41
CA ALA A 107 10.51 3.22 2.67
C ALA A 107 9.07 2.95 2.21
N LEU A 108 8.79 1.76 1.68
CA LEU A 108 7.45 1.33 1.30
C LEU A 108 6.50 1.33 2.51
N ARG A 109 6.91 0.69 3.61
CA ARG A 109 6.11 0.62 4.85
C ARG A 109 5.75 2.01 5.35
N THR A 110 6.76 2.86 5.50
CA THR A 110 6.58 4.22 6.01
C THR A 110 5.64 5.04 5.12
N SER A 111 5.79 4.91 3.79
CA SER A 111 4.96 5.63 2.83
C SER A 111 3.51 5.18 2.89
N LEU A 112 3.26 3.87 2.93
CA LEU A 112 1.92 3.31 3.00
C LEU A 112 1.21 3.65 4.31
N LEU A 113 1.89 3.56 5.45
CA LEU A 113 1.28 3.91 6.74
C LEU A 113 0.81 5.36 6.77
N ARG A 114 1.65 6.30 6.27
CA ARG A 114 1.28 7.71 6.15
C ARG A 114 0.11 7.92 5.19
N LEU A 115 0.14 7.26 4.03
CA LEU A 115 -0.90 7.38 3.01
C LEU A 115 -2.25 6.84 3.49
N LEU A 116 -2.24 5.75 4.26
CA LEU A 116 -3.44 5.10 4.79
C LEU A 116 -3.97 5.75 6.08
N GLY A 117 -3.29 6.77 6.60
CA GLY A 117 -3.63 7.38 7.88
C GLY A 117 -3.30 6.54 9.10
N ALA A 118 -2.58 5.43 8.93
CA ALA A 118 -2.12 4.57 10.01
C ALA A 118 -1.03 5.30 10.80
N GLY A 119 -1.42 6.01 11.86
CA GLY A 119 -0.52 6.79 12.71
C GLY A 119 -0.93 8.26 12.93
N ALA A 120 -2.06 8.71 12.37
CA ALA A 120 -2.63 10.03 12.68
C ALA A 120 -3.75 9.92 13.72
N VAL A 121 -3.39 9.52 14.93
CA VAL A 121 -4.18 9.87 16.12
C VAL A 121 -3.52 11.15 16.66
N ASP A 122 -4.30 12.20 16.88
CA ASP A 122 -3.92 13.49 17.51
C ASP A 122 -3.49 14.67 16.62
N ASP A 123 -4.43 15.26 15.86
CA ASP A 123 -4.33 16.69 15.50
C ASP A 123 -5.67 17.46 15.55
N ALA A 124 -6.77 16.82 15.98
CA ALA A 124 -8.09 17.44 16.08
C ALA A 124 -8.40 18.03 17.49
N GLY A 125 -7.51 17.82 18.48
CA GLY A 125 -7.76 18.14 19.90
C GLY A 125 -7.29 19.51 20.40
N THR A 126 -6.40 20.22 19.70
CA THR A 126 -5.77 21.46 20.23
C THR A 126 -6.01 22.68 19.35
N ARG A 127 -7.27 22.91 18.95
CA ARG A 127 -7.76 24.29 18.78
C ARG A 127 -8.80 24.57 19.85
N ALA A 128 -8.31 24.60 21.09
CA ALA A 128 -9.03 25.19 22.19
C ALA A 128 -9.32 26.66 21.83
N ASP A 129 -10.62 26.95 21.79
CA ASP A 129 -11.27 28.23 22.02
C ASP A 129 -10.33 29.38 22.40
N SER A 130 -10.11 30.27 21.45
CA SER A 130 -9.57 31.61 21.70
C SER A 130 -10.50 32.62 21.04
N SER A 131 -11.77 32.62 21.47
CA SER A 131 -12.64 33.78 21.23
C SER A 131 -12.28 34.90 22.21
N PRO A 132 -11.94 36.11 21.75
CA PRO A 132 -11.70 37.24 22.64
C PRO A 132 -13.05 37.79 23.10
N ARG A 133 -13.34 37.70 24.42
CA ARG A 133 -14.42 38.48 25.02
C ARG A 133 -14.02 39.96 24.98
N SER A 134 -14.70 40.72 24.13
CA SER A 134 -14.64 42.17 24.12
C SER A 134 -15.79 42.77 24.95
N ARG A 135 -15.40 43.79 25.73
CA ARG A 135 -16.17 44.75 26.55
C ARG A 135 -16.55 44.33 27.97
#